data_AF-A0A7R9YLA1-F1
#
_entry.id   AF-A0A7R9YLA1-F1
#
_cell.length_a   1.000
_cell.length_b   1.000
_cell.length_c   1.000
_cell.angle_alpha   90.00
_cell.angle_beta   90.00
_cell.angle_gamma   90.00
#
_symmetry.space_group_name_H-M   'P 1'
#
loop_
_entity.id
_entity.type
_entity.pdbx_description
1 polymer ?
#
loop_
_entity_poly.entity_id
_entity_poly.type
_entity_poly.pdbx_seq_one_letter_code
_entity_poly.pdbx_strand_id
1 'polypeptide(L)'
;GDDAMRAVKTGMLPSAELIEVVARSLERARVPHVVVDPVMVAASGCSLVGDDAMRALCARLAPLATVLTPNLPEAEKMLGMEAGSIRTVEQMRAAAERLHALGCAHVLVKGGHLADGSAAVDVLYDGRTHQALHALRVATSNSHGTGCTLSTAIA
;
A
#
# COMPACT_ATOMS: atom_id res chain seq x y z
N GLY A 1 -1.73 19.66 -26.80
CA GLY A 1 -2.62 20.00 -25.68
C GLY A 1 -2.22 19.10 -24.54
N ASP A 2 -1.63 19.68 -23.51
CA ASP A 2 -0.64 19.00 -22.64
C ASP A 2 -1.19 18.60 -21.26
N ASP A 3 -2.50 18.31 -21.17
CA ASP A 3 -3.18 17.87 -19.93
C ASP A 3 -3.29 16.33 -19.87
N ALA A 4 -2.20 15.61 -20.16
CA ALA A 4 -2.17 14.16 -19.96
C ALA A 4 -1.91 13.85 -18.48
N MET A 5 -2.85 13.18 -17.83
CA MET A 5 -2.74 12.76 -16.42
C MET A 5 -1.52 11.85 -16.24
N ARG A 6 -0.51 12.33 -15.50
CA ARG A 6 0.77 11.63 -15.34
C ARG A 6 0.76 10.60 -14.22
N ALA A 7 0.00 10.85 -13.15
CA ALA A 7 -0.10 9.94 -12.03
C ALA A 7 -1.49 9.97 -11.39
N VAL A 8 -1.90 8.83 -10.85
CA VAL A 8 -3.10 8.70 -10.01
C VAL A 8 -2.74 7.99 -8.72
N LYS A 9 -3.26 8.49 -7.60
CA LYS A 9 -3.23 7.81 -6.33
C LYS A 9 -4.65 7.42 -5.91
N THR A 10 -4.85 6.17 -5.52
CA THR A 10 -6.10 5.73 -4.89
C THR A 10 -5.95 5.78 -3.38
N GLY A 11 -6.90 6.41 -2.70
CA GLY A 11 -7.04 6.37 -1.24
C GLY A 11 -8.03 5.30 -0.79
N MET A 12 -8.78 5.58 0.28
CA MET A 12 -9.81 4.67 0.79
C MET A 12 -10.89 4.37 -0.26
N LEU A 13 -11.11 3.08 -0.54
CA LEU A 13 -12.17 2.58 -1.43
C LEU A 13 -13.03 1.57 -0.63
N PRO A 14 -14.23 1.96 -0.15
CA PRO A 14 -14.97 1.18 0.84
C PRO A 14 -15.74 -0.03 0.29
N SER A 15 -15.88 -0.15 -1.03
CA SER A 15 -16.68 -1.21 -1.65
C SER A 15 -16.02 -1.80 -2.90
N ALA A 16 -16.34 -3.07 -3.17
CA ALA A 16 -15.90 -3.76 -4.39
C ALA A 16 -16.39 -3.05 -5.66
N GLU A 17 -17.61 -2.51 -5.63
CA GLU A 17 -18.18 -1.75 -6.75
C GLU A 17 -17.36 -0.50 -7.09
N LEU A 18 -16.92 0.25 -6.08
CA LEU A 18 -16.10 1.44 -6.32
C LEU A 18 -14.72 1.05 -6.87
N ILE A 19 -14.11 -0.01 -6.32
CA ILE A 19 -12.83 -0.53 -6.81
C ILE A 19 -12.94 -0.92 -8.29
N GLU A 20 -14.03 -1.59 -8.66
CA GLU A 20 -14.34 -1.97 -10.03
C GLU A 20 -14.45 -0.77 -10.98
N VAL A 21 -15.13 0.29 -10.53
CA VAL A 21 -15.25 1.54 -11.31
C VAL A 21 -13.89 2.21 -11.48
N VAL A 22 -13.09 2.29 -10.41
CA VAL A 22 -11.76 2.92 -10.44
C VAL A 22 -10.82 2.12 -11.35
N ALA A 23 -10.75 0.79 -11.21
CA ALA A 23 -9.93 -0.07 -12.05
C ALA A 23 -10.23 0.13 -13.55
N ARG A 24 -11.52 0.09 -13.92
CA ARG A 24 -11.95 0.35 -15.31
C ARG A 24 -11.54 1.74 -15.81
N SER A 25 -11.57 2.73 -14.92
CA SER A 25 -11.23 4.11 -15.28
C SER A 25 -9.73 4.26 -15.52
N LEU A 26 -8.89 3.65 -14.68
CA LEU A 26 -7.44 3.61 -14.83
C LEU A 26 -7.01 2.91 -16.13
N GLU A 27 -7.61 1.76 -16.43
CA GLU A 27 -7.36 1.00 -17.67
C GLU A 27 -7.68 1.84 -18.92
N ARG A 28 -8.83 2.53 -18.92
CA ARG A 28 -9.26 3.38 -20.05
C ARG A 28 -8.36 4.60 -20.24
N ALA A 29 -7.96 5.23 -19.13
CA ALA A 29 -7.12 6.41 -19.16
C ALA A 29 -5.65 6.09 -19.51
N ARG A 30 -5.23 4.81 -19.43
CA ARG A 30 -3.84 4.37 -19.65
C ARG A 30 -2.84 5.20 -18.84
N VAL A 31 -3.16 5.44 -17.58
CA VAL A 31 -2.34 6.26 -16.69
C VAL A 31 -0.98 5.56 -16.52
N PRO A 32 0.15 6.25 -16.77
CA PRO A 32 1.46 5.61 -16.73
C PRO A 32 1.93 5.30 -15.30
N HIS A 33 1.47 6.07 -14.31
CA HIS A 33 1.86 5.89 -12.91
C HIS A 33 0.63 5.78 -12.00
N VAL A 34 0.47 4.64 -11.35
CA VAL A 34 -0.65 4.37 -10.44
C VAL A 34 -0.10 3.96 -9.07
N VAL A 35 -0.40 4.76 -8.05
CA VAL A 35 -0.10 4.45 -6.65
C VAL A 35 -1.37 3.95 -5.97
N VAL A 36 -1.33 2.72 -5.48
CA VAL A 36 -2.46 2.12 -4.73
C VAL A 36 -2.11 2.08 -3.26
N ASP A 37 -2.78 2.91 -2.46
CA ASP A 37 -2.71 2.87 -1.00
C ASP A 37 -3.96 2.13 -0.47
N PRO A 38 -3.82 0.89 0.02
CA PRO A 38 -4.96 0.05 0.38
C PRO A 38 -5.48 0.45 1.77
N VAL A 39 -5.91 1.70 1.92
CA VAL A 39 -6.38 2.26 3.19
C VAL A 39 -7.66 1.52 3.62
N MET A 40 -7.50 0.55 4.51
CA MET A 40 -8.57 -0.37 4.92
C MET A 40 -8.81 -0.40 6.43
N VAL A 41 -7.91 0.22 7.20
CA VAL A 41 -8.00 0.30 8.65
C VAL A 41 -8.00 1.78 9.03
N ALA A 42 -9.01 2.23 9.77
CA ALA A 42 -9.01 3.58 10.32
C ALA A 42 -7.81 3.75 11.27
N ALA A 43 -7.36 4.98 11.52
CA ALA A 43 -6.36 5.26 12.55
C ALA A 43 -6.77 4.72 13.95
N SER A 44 -8.06 4.38 14.14
CA SER A 44 -8.63 3.75 15.34
C SER A 44 -8.60 2.22 15.35
N GLY A 45 -8.10 1.54 14.31
CA GLY A 45 -8.04 0.07 14.25
C GLY A 45 -9.32 -0.62 13.74
N CYS A 46 -10.39 0.13 13.45
CA CYS A 46 -11.61 -0.44 12.87
C CYS A 46 -11.39 -0.81 11.40
N SER A 47 -11.79 -2.04 11.02
CA SER A 47 -11.86 -2.46 9.62
C SER A 47 -12.90 -1.60 8.89
N LEU A 48 -12.43 -0.71 8.01
CA LEU A 48 -13.28 0.20 7.23
C LEU A 48 -13.89 -0.47 5.99
N VAL A 49 -13.38 -1.65 5.63
CA VAL A 49 -13.61 -2.28 4.33
C VAL A 49 -13.94 -3.76 4.52
N GLY A 50 -15.02 -4.21 3.89
CA GLY A 50 -15.43 -5.62 3.91
C GLY A 50 -14.49 -6.50 3.08
N ASP A 51 -14.49 -7.82 3.36
CA ASP A 51 -13.59 -8.78 2.70
C ASP A 51 -13.80 -8.83 1.18
N ASP A 52 -14.99 -8.53 0.69
CA ASP A 52 -15.31 -8.46 -0.74
C ASP A 52 -14.53 -7.35 -1.44
N ALA A 53 -14.40 -6.19 -0.79
CA ALA A 53 -13.64 -5.07 -1.31
C ALA A 53 -12.13 -5.34 -1.24
N MET A 54 -11.64 -6.06 -0.22
CA MET A 54 -10.26 -6.55 -0.21
C MET A 54 -9.98 -7.45 -1.41
N ARG A 55 -10.84 -8.45 -1.66
CA ARG A 55 -10.66 -9.36 -2.80
C ARG A 55 -10.69 -8.61 -4.13
N ALA A 56 -11.59 -7.63 -4.28
CA ALA A 56 -11.63 -6.77 -5.45
C ALA A 56 -10.35 -5.95 -5.61
N LEU A 57 -9.81 -5.39 -4.53
CA LEU A 57 -8.56 -4.60 -4.56
C LEU A 57 -7.40 -5.46 -5.06
N CYS A 58 -7.21 -6.65 -4.48
CA CYS A 58 -6.15 -7.57 -4.87
C CYS A 58 -6.31 -8.06 -6.32
N ALA A 59 -7.54 -8.35 -6.76
CA ALA A 59 -7.77 -8.92 -8.08
C ALA A 59 -7.79 -7.88 -9.21
N ARG A 60 -8.18 -6.64 -8.93
CA ARG A 60 -8.48 -5.62 -9.97
C ARG A 60 -7.59 -4.40 -9.92
N LEU A 61 -7.17 -3.97 -8.73
CA LEU A 61 -6.44 -2.72 -8.56
C LEU A 61 -4.94 -2.95 -8.40
N ALA A 62 -4.54 -3.97 -7.63
CA ALA A 62 -3.14 -4.32 -7.45
C ALA A 62 -2.40 -4.61 -8.79
N PRO A 63 -2.97 -5.34 -9.76
CA PRO A 63 -2.30 -5.57 -11.05
C PRO A 63 -2.06 -4.31 -11.89
N LEU A 64 -2.78 -3.23 -11.60
CA LEU A 64 -2.64 -1.94 -12.29
C LEU A 64 -1.65 -1.01 -11.58
N ALA A 65 -1.22 -1.36 -10.36
CA ALA A 65 -0.41 -0.50 -9.54
C ALA A 65 1.05 -0.48 -10.02
N THR A 66 1.57 0.71 -10.26
CA THR A 66 3.02 0.95 -10.35
C THR A 66 3.67 0.73 -8.99
N VAL A 67 3.01 1.21 -7.92
CA VAL A 67 3.44 1.01 -6.53
C VAL A 67 2.22 0.71 -5.66
N LEU A 68 2.27 -0.41 -4.93
CA LEU A 68 1.32 -0.77 -3.89
C LEU A 68 1.93 -0.45 -2.52
N THR A 69 1.23 0.30 -1.65
CA THR A 69 1.82 0.85 -0.41
C THR A 69 1.10 0.42 0.88
N PRO A 70 0.97 -0.87 1.23
CA PRO A 70 0.26 -1.29 2.44
C PRO A 70 1.08 -1.00 3.70
N ASN A 71 0.41 -0.71 4.82
CA ASN A 71 1.01 -0.87 6.16
C ASN A 71 0.98 -2.35 6.61
N LEU A 72 1.56 -2.66 7.77
CA LEU A 72 1.61 -4.05 8.26
C LEU A 72 0.21 -4.70 8.40
N PRO A 73 -0.79 -4.09 9.09
CA PRO A 73 -2.13 -4.67 9.15
C PRO A 73 -2.79 -4.90 7.78
N GLU A 74 -2.60 -3.96 6.84
CA GLU A 74 -3.13 -4.07 5.48
C GLU A 74 -2.46 -5.22 4.73
N ALA A 75 -1.12 -5.34 4.82
CA ALA A 75 -0.35 -6.42 4.21
C ALA A 75 -0.78 -7.79 4.75
N GLU A 76 -0.93 -7.93 6.06
CA GLU A 76 -1.42 -9.16 6.69
C GLU A 76 -2.81 -9.53 6.18
N LYS A 77 -3.73 -8.57 6.13
CA LYS A 77 -5.10 -8.80 5.66
C LYS A 77 -5.13 -9.17 4.17
N MET A 78 -4.35 -8.50 3.33
CA MET A 78 -4.23 -8.80 1.90
C MET A 78 -3.68 -10.21 1.64
N LEU A 79 -2.77 -10.68 2.51
CA LEU A 79 -2.12 -11.98 2.41
C LEU A 79 -2.85 -13.10 3.17
N GLY A 80 -3.99 -12.81 3.80
CA GLY A 80 -4.74 -13.77 4.62
C GLY A 80 -3.96 -14.27 5.84
N MET A 81 -3.08 -13.43 6.40
CA MET A 81 -2.25 -13.75 7.57
C MET A 81 -2.95 -13.35 8.87
N GLU A 82 -2.55 -13.97 9.97
CA GLU A 82 -2.98 -13.57 11.31
C GLU A 82 -2.49 -12.14 11.62
N ALA A 83 -3.32 -11.35 12.29
CA ALA A 83 -2.99 -9.99 12.67
C ALA A 83 -1.78 -9.95 13.64
N GLY A 84 -0.81 -9.08 13.37
CA GLY A 84 0.41 -8.94 14.15
C GLY A 84 1.40 -10.10 13.99
N SER A 85 1.36 -10.82 12.86
CA SER A 85 2.30 -11.89 12.52
C SER A 85 3.57 -11.37 11.82
N ILE A 86 3.51 -10.22 11.15
CA ILE A 86 4.67 -9.53 10.59
C ILE A 86 5.29 -8.65 11.68
N ARG A 87 6.42 -9.10 12.22
CA ARG A 87 7.12 -8.47 13.35
C ARG A 87 8.57 -8.11 13.05
N THR A 88 9.12 -8.60 11.95
CA THR A 88 10.52 -8.37 11.57
C THR A 88 10.63 -7.86 10.13
N VAL A 89 11.75 -7.20 9.82
CA VAL A 89 12.06 -6.74 8.46
C VAL A 89 12.12 -7.90 7.48
N GLU A 90 12.57 -9.07 7.91
CA GLU A 90 12.60 -10.27 7.05
C GLU A 90 11.18 -10.74 6.68
N GLN A 91 10.26 -10.72 7.63
CA GLN A 91 8.86 -11.03 7.36
C GLN A 91 8.21 -9.96 6.46
N MET A 92 8.62 -8.69 6.57
CA MET A 92 8.18 -7.64 5.66
C MET A 92 8.68 -7.87 4.22
N ARG A 93 9.91 -8.33 4.04
CA ARG A 93 10.46 -8.70 2.71
C ARG A 93 9.63 -9.84 2.09
N ALA A 94 9.42 -10.92 2.84
CA ALA A 94 8.59 -12.03 2.40
C ALA A 94 7.14 -11.59 2.07
N ALA A 95 6.58 -10.66 2.85
CA ALA A 95 5.26 -10.09 2.56
C ALA A 95 5.28 -9.26 1.26
N ALA A 96 6.31 -8.44 1.03
CA ALA A 96 6.45 -7.64 -0.17
C ALA A 96 6.54 -8.51 -1.44
N GLU A 97 7.30 -9.61 -1.39
CA GLU A 97 7.37 -10.58 -2.49
C GLU A 97 6.01 -11.21 -2.81
N ARG A 98 5.28 -11.64 -1.77
CA ARG A 98 3.94 -12.23 -1.94
C ARG A 98 2.93 -11.24 -2.48
N LEU A 99 2.99 -9.98 -2.05
CA LEU A 99 2.13 -8.91 -2.55
C LEU A 99 2.50 -8.54 -4.00
N HIS A 100 3.78 -8.57 -4.37
CA HIS A 100 4.22 -8.35 -5.74
C HIS A 100 3.66 -9.43 -6.69
N ALA A 101 3.50 -10.66 -6.20
CA ALA A 101 2.85 -11.74 -6.96
C ALA A 101 1.37 -11.45 -7.31
N LEU A 102 0.75 -10.41 -6.74
CA LEU A 102 -0.56 -9.91 -7.16
C LEU A 102 -0.51 -9.11 -8.48
N GLY A 103 0.68 -8.85 -9.03
CA GLY A 103 0.88 -8.23 -10.35
C GLY A 103 1.21 -6.75 -10.33
N CYS A 104 1.43 -6.14 -9.16
CA CYS A 104 1.93 -4.77 -9.07
C CYS A 104 3.43 -4.71 -9.42
N ALA A 105 3.90 -3.59 -9.99
CA ALA A 105 5.29 -3.46 -10.40
C ALA A 105 6.26 -3.29 -9.20
N HIS A 106 5.81 -2.61 -8.15
CA HIS A 106 6.58 -2.42 -6.92
C HIS A 106 5.66 -2.52 -5.71
N VAL A 107 6.21 -2.94 -4.57
CA VAL A 107 5.53 -2.97 -3.27
C VAL A 107 6.36 -2.24 -2.24
N LEU A 108 5.76 -1.29 -1.55
CA LEU A 108 6.33 -0.59 -0.39
C LEU A 108 5.55 -0.99 0.87
N VAL A 109 6.04 -1.99 1.60
CA VAL A 109 5.47 -2.38 2.89
C VAL A 109 5.93 -1.38 3.96
N LYS A 110 4.99 -0.59 4.47
CA LYS A 110 5.24 0.42 5.49
C LYS A 110 5.28 -0.25 6.86
N GLY A 111 6.45 -0.32 7.50
CA GLY A 111 6.62 -1.01 8.78
C GLY A 111 6.11 -0.20 9.97
N GLY A 112 6.05 1.13 9.83
CA GLY A 112 5.63 2.00 10.93
C GLY A 112 6.49 1.77 12.18
N HIS A 113 5.87 1.76 13.37
CA HIS A 113 6.56 1.45 14.61
C HIS A 113 6.65 -0.07 14.78
N LEU A 114 7.68 -0.71 14.24
CA LEU A 114 8.03 -2.07 14.66
C LEU A 114 8.25 -2.07 16.19
N ALA A 115 7.80 -3.13 16.86
CA ALA A 115 7.61 -3.18 18.31
C ALA A 115 8.89 -2.94 19.14
N ASP A 116 10.08 -2.94 18.52
CA ASP A 116 11.37 -2.69 19.16
C ASP A 116 11.75 -1.20 19.28
N GLY A 117 10.96 -0.28 18.72
CA GLY A 117 11.18 1.16 18.85
C GLY A 117 12.43 1.71 18.14
N SER A 118 13.12 0.90 17.33
CA SER A 118 14.37 1.26 16.65
C SER A 118 14.13 1.66 15.19
N ALA A 119 13.70 2.92 15.00
CA ALA A 119 13.41 3.53 13.70
C ALA A 119 12.26 2.88 12.90
N ALA A 120 11.47 3.70 12.19
CA ALA A 120 10.50 3.17 11.24
C ALA A 120 11.25 2.67 10.01
N VAL A 121 11.14 1.37 9.72
CA VAL A 121 11.71 0.73 8.53
C VAL A 121 10.57 0.42 7.58
N ASP A 122 10.67 0.90 6.35
CA ASP A 122 9.82 0.48 5.26
C ASP A 122 10.63 -0.41 4.30
N VAL A 123 9.96 -1.36 3.64
CA VAL A 123 10.59 -2.28 2.68
C VAL A 123 10.01 -2.06 1.30
N LEU A 124 10.85 -1.62 0.36
CA LEU A 124 10.53 -1.54 -1.06
C LEU A 124 11.02 -2.81 -1.76
N TYR A 125 10.16 -3.41 -2.59
CA TYR A 125 10.50 -4.52 -3.47
C TYR A 125 10.09 -4.19 -4.90
N ASP A 126 11.02 -4.38 -5.85
CA ASP A 126 10.86 -4.08 -7.29
C ASP A 126 10.67 -5.32 -8.17
N GLY A 127 10.41 -6.48 -7.55
CA GLY A 127 10.36 -7.77 -8.23
C GLY A 127 11.70 -8.50 -8.34
N ARG A 128 12.80 -7.88 -7.91
CA ARG A 128 14.16 -8.47 -7.96
C ARG A 128 14.96 -8.25 -6.69
N THR A 129 14.90 -7.05 -6.13
CA THR A 129 15.72 -6.61 -5.01
C THR A 129 14.89 -5.89 -3.98
N HIS A 130 15.38 -5.93 -2.74
CA HIS A 130 14.75 -5.27 -1.61
C HIS A 130 15.59 -4.08 -1.18
N GLN A 131 14.93 -2.96 -0.93
CA GLN A 131 15.54 -1.79 -0.31
C GLN A 131 14.86 -1.50 1.03
N ALA A 132 15.64 -1.44 2.10
CA ALA A 132 15.16 -0.95 3.39
C ALA A 132 15.27 0.57 3.40
N LEU A 133 14.15 1.25 3.64
CA LEU A 133 14.06 2.70 3.78
C LEU A 133 13.94 3.01 5.26
N HIS A 134 14.96 3.65 5.82
CA HIS A 134 15.00 4.06 7.22
C HIS A 134 14.52 5.51 7.33
N ALA A 135 13.34 5.73 7.92
CA ALA A 135 12.87 7.09 8.19
C ALA A 135 13.47 7.60 9.52
N LEU A 136 14.24 8.69 9.45
CA LEU A 136 14.70 9.43 10.62
C LEU A 136 13.47 10.04 11.34
N ARG A 137 13.36 9.77 12.64
CA ARG A 137 12.27 10.24 13.50
C ARG A 137 12.28 11.77 13.55
N VAL A 138 11.30 12.43 12.93
CA VAL A 138 10.98 13.83 13.28
C VAL A 138 9.90 13.76 14.36
N ALA A 139 10.28 14.09 15.60
CA ALA A 139 9.34 14.16 16.71
C ALA A 139 8.33 15.27 16.43
N THR A 140 7.13 14.92 15.97
CA THR A 140 5.99 15.83 15.93
C THR A 140 4.75 15.13 16.48
N SER A 141 3.92 15.87 17.20
CA SER A 141 2.70 15.42 17.87
C SER A 141 1.52 15.16 16.93
N ASN A 142 1.75 15.11 15.61
CA ASN A 142 0.72 14.89 14.60
C ASN A 142 0.87 13.51 13.96
N SER A 143 0.20 12.51 14.54
CA SER A 143 0.08 11.15 13.95
C SER A 143 -0.96 11.06 12.82
N HIS A 144 -1.57 12.17 12.42
CA HIS A 144 -2.49 12.24 11.28
C HIS A 144 -1.74 12.65 10.01
N GLY A 145 -1.68 11.76 9.01
CA GLY A 145 -1.31 12.12 7.63
C GLY A 145 0.05 11.67 7.11
N THR A 146 0.86 10.93 7.87
CA THR A 146 2.19 10.47 7.39
C THR A 146 2.12 9.50 6.20
N GLY A 147 1.07 8.67 6.12
CA GLY A 147 0.84 7.78 4.97
C GLY A 147 0.54 8.51 3.66
N CYS A 148 -0.07 9.70 3.73
CA CYS A 148 -0.38 10.51 2.55
C CYS A 148 0.84 11.25 1.99
N THR A 149 1.81 11.64 2.83
CA THR A 149 2.98 12.38 2.34
C THR A 149 3.98 11.49 1.59
N LEU A 150 4.21 10.25 2.04
CA LEU A 150 5.16 9.32 1.40
C LEU A 150 4.68 8.88 0.01
N SER A 151 3.40 8.59 -0.12
CA SER A 151 2.78 8.16 -1.37
C SER A 151 2.61 9.30 -2.38
N THR A 152 2.46 10.55 -1.93
CA THR A 152 2.50 11.74 -2.81
C THR A 152 3.91 12.02 -3.33
N ALA A 153 4.96 11.67 -2.57
CA ALA A 153 6.35 11.83 -3.02
C ALA A 153 6.80 10.78 -4.06
N ILE A 154 6.03 9.69 -4.22
CA ILE A 154 6.31 8.60 -5.17
C ILE A 154 5.52 8.76 -6.49
N ALA A 155 4.46 9.58 -6.49
CA ALA A 155 3.56 9.80 -7.63
C ALA A 155 4.10 10.82 -8.64
#